data_AF-A0A1X7UXY7-F1
#
_entry.id   AF-A0A1X7UXY7-F1
#
_cell.length_a   1.000
_cell.length_b   1.000
_cell.length_c   1.000
_cell.angle_alpha   90.00
_cell.angle_beta   90.00
_cell.angle_gamma   90.00
#
_symmetry.space_group_name_H-M   'P 1'
#
loop_
_entity.id
_entity.type
_entity.pdbx_description
1 polymer ?
#
loop_
_entity_poly.entity_id
_entity_poly.type
_entity_poly.pdbx_seq_one_letter_code
_entity_poly.pdbx_strand_id
1 'polypeptide(L)'
;MTEKEKEKSDLIGAIFFIVMNQIFGNLSAIDLFIRQKHIFIHENASRFYRVSSYFIAKVLCDIIPMRVLPLCIFTSVTYFMMGFQVEVDKFYIYLLGLICHCCLLLCLLGQCGVTVAGLANLLVALTYVVQMLFGGVLLTLDTIPVLIRWLQCVSLFRYSIEAIVVNKIDGLYFNQTISPGVYFFPAPASLAFI
;
A
#
# COMPACT_ATOMS: atom_id res chain seq x y z
N MET A 1 26.37 12.97 -13.48
CA MET A 1 25.37 12.54 -12.48
C MET A 1 25.79 13.16 -11.17
N THR A 2 25.17 14.26 -10.81
CA THR A 2 25.54 15.06 -9.63
C THR A 2 25.19 14.26 -8.37
N GLU A 3 26.04 14.33 -7.34
CA GLU A 3 25.93 13.53 -6.10
C GLU A 3 24.52 13.54 -5.48
N LYS A 4 23.80 14.66 -5.61
CA LYS A 4 22.42 14.85 -5.16
C LYS A 4 21.37 14.05 -5.94
N GLU A 5 21.57 13.81 -7.23
CA GLU A 5 20.65 12.98 -8.04
C GLU A 5 20.75 11.51 -7.65
N LYS A 6 21.96 11.06 -7.29
CA LYS A 6 22.20 9.70 -6.82
C LYS A 6 21.50 9.44 -5.49
N GLU A 7 21.64 10.37 -4.54
CA GLU A 7 20.95 10.31 -3.24
C GLU A 7 19.43 10.19 -3.39
N LYS A 8 18.82 10.97 -4.31
CA LYS A 8 17.39 10.90 -4.58
C LYS A 8 16.96 9.53 -5.13
N SER A 9 17.74 8.97 -6.05
CA SER A 9 17.48 7.64 -6.61
C SER A 9 17.55 6.56 -5.52
N ASP A 10 18.56 6.62 -4.66
CA ASP A 10 18.76 5.65 -3.57
C ASP A 10 17.61 5.72 -2.56
N LEU A 11 17.14 6.93 -2.22
CA LEU A 11 15.98 7.14 -1.34
C LEU A 11 14.68 6.55 -1.94
N ILE A 12 14.41 6.82 -3.22
CA ILE A 12 13.21 6.28 -3.89
C ILE A 12 13.25 4.75 -3.93
N GLY A 13 14.42 4.16 -4.17
CA GLY A 13 14.63 2.72 -4.10
C GLY A 13 14.37 2.13 -2.71
N ALA A 14 14.83 2.82 -1.65
CA ALA A 14 14.58 2.41 -0.27
C ALA A 14 13.07 2.46 0.09
N ILE A 15 12.38 3.53 -0.28
CA ILE A 15 10.94 3.68 -0.06
C ILE A 15 10.17 2.59 -0.82
N PHE A 16 10.55 2.31 -2.08
CA PHE A 16 9.96 1.24 -2.87
C PHE A 16 10.04 -0.12 -2.16
N PHE A 17 11.22 -0.47 -1.61
CA PHE A 17 11.42 -1.74 -0.92
C PHE A 17 10.60 -1.84 0.38
N ILE A 18 10.45 -0.72 1.10
CA ILE A 18 9.65 -0.65 2.33
C ILE A 18 8.16 -0.88 2.07
N VAL A 19 7.61 -0.23 1.05
CA VAL A 19 6.21 -0.44 0.65
C VAL A 19 6.01 -1.87 0.13
N MET A 20 6.99 -2.40 -0.63
CA MET A 20 6.98 -3.78 -1.11
C MET A 20 6.97 -4.79 0.04
N ASN A 21 7.75 -4.57 1.10
CA ASN A 21 7.78 -5.45 2.28
C ASN A 21 6.40 -5.56 2.94
N GLN A 22 5.66 -4.45 3.04
CA GLN A 22 4.30 -4.45 3.61
C GLN A 22 3.32 -5.32 2.82
N ILE A 23 3.45 -5.36 1.49
CA ILE A 23 2.61 -6.21 0.64
C ILE A 23 2.78 -7.69 0.99
N PHE A 24 4.03 -8.17 1.12
CA PHE A 24 4.29 -9.56 1.47
C PHE A 24 3.81 -9.91 2.87
N GLY A 25 3.94 -8.97 3.81
CA GLY A 25 3.37 -9.14 5.14
C GLY A 25 1.90 -9.52 5.07
N ASN A 26 1.11 -8.85 4.23
CA ASN A 26 -0.34 -9.03 4.15
C ASN A 26 -0.81 -10.36 3.54
N LEU A 27 0.06 -11.11 2.86
CA LEU A 27 -0.30 -12.43 2.30
C LEU A 27 -0.76 -13.42 3.39
N SER A 28 -0.14 -13.37 4.57
CA SER A 28 -0.49 -14.28 5.68
C SER A 28 -1.91 -14.09 6.23
N ALA A 29 -2.55 -12.93 6.00
CA ALA A 29 -3.93 -12.71 6.43
C ALA A 29 -4.90 -13.61 5.66
N ILE A 30 -4.63 -13.87 4.38
CA ILE A 30 -5.53 -14.62 3.50
C ILE A 30 -5.69 -16.05 4.00
N ASP A 31 -4.57 -16.71 4.31
CA ASP A 31 -4.58 -18.07 4.83
C ASP A 31 -5.37 -18.17 6.14
N LEU A 32 -5.23 -17.17 7.01
CA LEU A 32 -5.99 -17.09 8.26
C LEU A 32 -7.49 -16.91 8.01
N PHE A 33 -7.87 -16.03 7.10
CA PHE A 33 -9.27 -15.79 6.73
C PHE A 33 -9.93 -17.05 6.16
N ILE A 34 -9.24 -17.76 5.26
CA ILE A 34 -9.76 -18.96 4.61
C ILE A 34 -9.92 -20.10 5.61
N ARG A 35 -8.94 -20.32 6.49
CA ARG A 35 -9.02 -21.34 7.54
C ARG A 35 -10.23 -21.13 8.46
N GLN A 36 -10.49 -19.88 8.85
CA GLN A 36 -11.57 -19.56 9.77
C GLN A 36 -12.95 -19.43 9.09
N LYS A 37 -13.01 -19.27 7.77
CA LYS A 37 -14.27 -19.18 7.00
C LYS A 37 -15.15 -20.42 7.19
N HIS A 38 -14.55 -21.61 7.24
CA HIS A 38 -15.29 -22.86 7.42
C HIS A 38 -16.02 -22.91 8.77
N ILE A 39 -15.34 -22.48 9.84
CA ILE A 39 -15.90 -22.40 11.20
C ILE A 39 -17.03 -21.37 11.24
N PHE A 40 -16.82 -20.20 10.63
CA PHE A 40 -17.83 -19.15 10.55
C PHE A 40 -19.12 -19.61 9.87
N ILE A 41 -19.04 -20.36 8.76
CA ILE A 41 -20.24 -20.86 8.06
C ILE A 41 -21.06 -21.78 8.97
N HIS A 42 -20.38 -22.65 9.73
CA HIS A 42 -21.03 -23.56 10.66
C HIS A 42 -21.70 -22.82 11.84
N GLU A 43 -21.01 -21.85 12.43
CA GLU A 43 -21.52 -21.05 13.55
C GLU A 43 -22.66 -20.10 13.12
N ASN A 44 -22.57 -19.53 11.92
CA ASN A 44 -23.60 -18.66 11.36
C ASN A 44 -24.88 -19.45 10.99
N ALA A 45 -24.74 -20.68 10.50
CA ALA A 45 -25.89 -21.57 10.26
C ALA A 45 -26.65 -21.88 11.57
N SER A 46 -25.93 -21.95 12.69
CA SER A 46 -26.49 -22.17 14.02
C SER A 46 -26.94 -20.87 14.73
N ARG A 47 -26.86 -19.72 14.04
CA ARG A 47 -27.26 -18.38 14.53
C ARG A 47 -26.61 -17.94 15.86
N PHE A 48 -25.37 -18.34 16.13
CA PHE A 48 -24.66 -17.93 17.35
C PHE A 48 -24.40 -16.41 17.42
N TYR A 49 -24.17 -15.74 16.29
CA TYR A 49 -23.89 -14.31 16.25
C TYR A 49 -24.23 -13.69 14.88
N ARG A 50 -24.40 -12.36 14.84
CA ARG A 50 -24.57 -11.60 13.59
C ARG A 50 -23.25 -11.52 12.81
N VAL A 51 -23.33 -11.62 11.49
CA VAL A 51 -22.19 -11.51 10.56
C VAL A 51 -21.36 -10.24 10.79
N SER A 52 -22.02 -9.10 11.03
CA SER A 52 -21.34 -7.82 11.26
C SER A 52 -20.50 -7.80 12.54
N SER A 53 -21.01 -8.37 13.63
CA SER A 53 -20.30 -8.45 14.91
C SER A 53 -19.05 -9.32 14.81
N TYR A 54 -19.14 -10.44 14.09
CA TYR A 54 -18.00 -11.31 13.82
C TYR A 54 -16.93 -10.61 13.00
N PHE A 55 -17.33 -9.93 11.92
CA PHE A 55 -16.39 -9.25 11.04
C PHE A 55 -15.63 -8.15 11.78
N ILE A 56 -16.32 -7.29 12.55
CA ILE A 56 -15.67 -6.23 13.33
C ILE A 56 -14.72 -6.81 14.37
N ALA A 57 -15.15 -7.79 15.16
CA ALA A 57 -14.32 -8.40 16.19
C ALA A 57 -13.06 -9.03 15.59
N LYS A 58 -13.21 -9.74 14.47
CA LYS A 58 -12.09 -10.39 13.78
C LYS A 58 -11.13 -9.39 13.16
N VAL A 59 -11.63 -8.36 12.50
CA VAL A 59 -10.81 -7.29 11.92
C VAL A 59 -10.00 -6.60 13.01
N LEU A 60 -10.61 -6.28 14.16
CA LEU A 60 -9.89 -5.66 15.28
C LEU A 60 -8.84 -6.61 15.88
N CYS A 61 -9.19 -7.86 16.14
CA CYS A 61 -8.28 -8.85 16.71
C CYS A 61 -7.14 -9.26 15.77
N ASP A 62 -7.30 -9.15 14.46
CA ASP A 62 -6.24 -9.46 13.49
C ASP A 62 -5.38 -8.24 13.17
N ILE A 63 -6.01 -7.12 12.79
CA ILE A 63 -5.29 -5.91 12.36
C ILE A 63 -4.43 -5.35 13.48
N ILE A 64 -4.94 -5.24 14.70
CA ILE A 64 -4.22 -4.54 15.78
C ILE A 64 -2.92 -5.28 16.17
N PRO A 65 -2.94 -6.55 16.59
CA PRO A 65 -1.73 -7.22 17.04
C PRO A 65 -0.83 -7.70 15.90
N MET A 66 -1.41 -8.20 14.79
CA MET A 66 -0.60 -8.83 13.74
C MET A 66 -0.14 -7.86 12.66
N ARG A 67 -0.76 -6.67 12.54
CA ARG A 67 -0.42 -5.67 11.50
C ARG A 67 0.12 -4.39 12.10
N VAL A 68 -0.65 -3.73 12.96
CA VAL A 68 -0.30 -2.40 13.46
C VAL A 68 0.97 -2.48 14.31
N LEU A 69 1.10 -3.46 15.20
CA LEU A 69 2.27 -3.55 16.09
C LEU A 69 3.58 -3.82 15.33
N PRO A 70 3.69 -4.83 14.44
CA PRO A 70 4.90 -5.03 13.63
C PRO A 70 5.19 -3.85 12.70
N LEU A 71 4.14 -3.24 12.12
CA LEU A 71 4.29 -2.08 11.26
C LEU A 71 4.82 -0.86 12.03
N CYS A 72 4.35 -0.62 13.26
CA CYS A 72 4.85 0.48 14.10
C CYS A 72 6.34 0.31 14.42
N ILE A 73 6.76 -0.92 14.77
CA ILE A 73 8.17 -1.22 15.04
C ILE A 73 9.00 -1.02 13.77
N PHE A 74 8.56 -1.58 12.64
CA PHE A 74 9.24 -1.46 11.37
C PHE A 74 9.38 -0.01 10.92
N THR A 75 8.29 0.76 10.98
CA THR A 75 8.24 2.19 10.63
C THR A 75 9.19 3.01 11.50
N SER A 76 9.25 2.71 12.81
CA SER A 76 10.16 3.41 13.72
C SER A 76 11.61 3.19 13.32
N VAL A 77 12.00 1.96 13.02
CA VAL A 77 13.38 1.63 12.61
C VAL A 77 13.71 2.25 11.24
N THR A 78 12.84 2.10 10.25
CA THR A 78 13.10 2.61 8.89
C THR A 78 13.16 4.13 8.82
N TYR A 79 12.37 4.81 9.65
CA TYR A 79 12.36 6.28 9.71
C TYR A 79 13.70 6.85 10.16
N PHE A 80 14.30 6.28 11.22
CA PHE A 80 15.62 6.70 11.69
C PHE A 80 16.73 6.31 10.72
N MET A 81 16.65 5.14 10.07
CA MET A 81 17.65 4.70 9.10
C MET A 81 17.70 5.56 7.83
N MET A 82 16.57 6.08 7.36
CA MET A 82 16.50 6.96 6.18
C MET A 82 16.81 8.44 6.48
N GLY A 83 17.15 8.77 7.73
CA GLY A 83 17.49 10.15 8.12
C GLY A 83 16.35 11.13 7.85
N PHE A 84 15.10 10.76 8.11
CA PHE A 84 13.98 11.71 8.05
C PHE A 84 14.16 12.83 9.10
N GLN A 85 13.56 14.00 8.85
CA GLN A 85 13.55 15.08 9.82
C GLN A 85 12.86 14.61 11.09
N VAL A 86 13.47 14.78 12.27
CA VAL A 86 12.95 14.27 13.55
C VAL A 86 11.83 15.18 14.05
N GLU A 87 10.78 15.31 13.26
CA GLU A 87 9.55 16.02 13.57
C GLU A 87 8.44 15.02 13.84
N VAL A 88 7.75 15.19 14.96
CA VAL A 88 6.71 14.27 15.43
C VAL A 88 5.56 14.20 14.42
N ASP A 89 5.18 15.32 13.82
CA ASP A 89 4.08 15.40 12.86
C ASP A 89 4.36 14.57 11.60
N LYS A 90 5.58 14.66 11.06
CA LYS A 90 6.00 13.92 9.85
C LYS A 90 6.12 12.43 10.11
N PHE A 91 6.52 12.04 11.32
CA PHE A 91 6.52 10.64 11.73
C PHE A 91 5.10 10.07 11.76
N TYR A 92 4.13 10.79 12.33
CA TYR A 92 2.73 10.34 12.36
C TYR A 92 2.10 10.26 10.97
N ILE A 93 2.38 11.21 10.07
CA ILE A 93 1.90 11.16 8.69
C ILE A 93 2.47 9.94 7.96
N TYR A 94 3.76 9.65 8.13
CA TYR A 94 4.42 8.47 7.57
C TYR A 94 3.79 7.16 8.09
N LEU A 95 3.62 7.05 9.40
CA LEU A 95 3.01 5.89 10.05
C LEU A 95 1.56 5.69 9.58
N LEU A 96 0.75 6.74 9.58
CA LEU A 96 -0.65 6.69 9.14
C LEU A 96 -0.76 6.31 7.66
N GLY A 97 0.12 6.85 6.81
CA GLY A 97 0.18 6.51 5.39
C GLY A 97 0.43 5.02 5.17
N LEU A 98 1.37 4.41 5.89
CA LEU A 98 1.64 2.97 5.81
C LEU A 98 0.50 2.12 6.38
N ILE A 99 -0.14 2.55 7.48
CA ILE A 99 -1.30 1.83 8.05
C ILE A 99 -2.47 1.86 7.06
N CYS A 100 -2.75 3.03 6.46
CA CYS A 100 -3.79 3.19 5.47
C CYS A 100 -3.53 2.31 4.25
N HIS A 101 -2.30 2.28 3.75
CA HIS A 101 -1.90 1.38 2.66
C HIS A 101 -2.17 -0.08 3.00
N CYS A 102 -1.72 -0.53 4.18
CA CYS A 102 -1.94 -1.89 4.67
C CYS A 102 -3.43 -2.25 4.74
N CYS A 103 -4.27 -1.36 5.27
CA CYS A 103 -5.71 -1.58 5.37
C CYS A 103 -6.39 -1.63 4.00
N LEU A 104 -6.04 -0.73 3.09
CA LEU A 104 -6.60 -0.71 1.73
C LEU A 104 -6.22 -1.97 0.95
N LEU A 105 -4.98 -2.46 1.10
CA LEU A 105 -4.57 -3.74 0.53
C LEU A 105 -5.45 -4.87 1.08
N LEU A 106 -5.59 -5.00 2.40
CA LEU A 106 -6.44 -6.05 3.01
C LEU A 106 -7.89 -5.99 2.53
N CYS A 107 -8.45 -4.80 2.34
CA CYS A 107 -9.79 -4.64 1.77
C CYS A 107 -9.89 -5.16 0.32
N LEU A 108 -8.87 -4.93 -0.52
CA LEU A 108 -8.82 -5.50 -1.87
C LEU A 108 -8.72 -7.04 -1.83
N LEU A 109 -7.98 -7.60 -0.87
CA LEU A 109 -7.85 -9.05 -0.71
C LEU A 109 -9.13 -9.72 -0.23
N GLY A 110 -9.85 -9.07 0.69
CA GLY A 110 -11.10 -9.60 1.26
C GLY A 110 -12.25 -9.73 0.25
N GLN A 111 -12.14 -9.09 -0.92
CA GLN A 111 -13.12 -9.18 -2.01
C GLN A 111 -12.97 -10.44 -2.85
N CYS A 112 -11.82 -11.12 -2.79
CA CYS A 112 -11.62 -12.40 -3.47
C CYS A 112 -12.44 -13.48 -2.75
N GLY A 113 -13.69 -13.70 -3.19
CA GLY A 113 -14.61 -14.74 -2.68
C GLY A 113 -14.15 -16.18 -2.91
N VAL A 114 -12.86 -16.38 -3.20
CA VAL A 114 -12.24 -17.66 -3.56
C VAL A 114 -12.27 -18.60 -2.35
N THR A 115 -12.68 -19.84 -2.59
CA THR A 115 -12.82 -20.89 -1.55
C THR A 115 -11.53 -21.68 -1.34
N VAL A 116 -10.63 -21.67 -2.33
CA VAL A 116 -9.38 -22.43 -2.33
C VAL A 116 -8.20 -21.51 -2.00
N ALA A 117 -7.49 -21.79 -0.90
CA ALA A 117 -6.37 -20.98 -0.41
C ALA A 117 -5.25 -20.79 -1.44
N GLY A 118 -4.84 -21.86 -2.12
CA GLY A 118 -3.77 -21.79 -3.12
C GLY A 118 -4.12 -20.86 -4.30
N LEU A 119 -5.37 -20.91 -4.78
CA LEU A 119 -5.82 -20.04 -5.87
C LEU A 119 -5.98 -18.59 -5.42
N ALA A 120 -6.46 -18.36 -4.19
CA ALA A 120 -6.57 -17.03 -3.62
C ALA A 120 -5.19 -16.36 -3.51
N ASN A 121 -4.20 -17.05 -2.94
CA ASN A 121 -2.84 -16.52 -2.80
C ASN A 121 -2.20 -16.21 -4.17
N LEU A 122 -2.43 -17.06 -5.18
CA LEU A 122 -1.92 -16.82 -6.53
C LEU A 122 -2.52 -15.56 -7.17
N LEU A 123 -3.84 -15.41 -7.13
CA LEU A 123 -4.53 -14.25 -7.72
C LEU A 123 -4.14 -12.94 -7.03
N VAL A 124 -3.95 -13.00 -5.72
CA VAL A 124 -3.50 -11.88 -4.92
C VAL A 124 -2.05 -11.50 -5.27
N ALA A 125 -1.15 -12.48 -5.29
CA ALA A 125 0.24 -12.24 -5.67
C ALA A 125 0.34 -11.62 -7.07
N LEU A 126 -0.48 -12.10 -8.02
CA LEU A 126 -0.54 -11.53 -9.37
C LEU A 126 -1.04 -10.08 -9.36
N THR A 127 -2.10 -9.80 -8.60
CA THR A 127 -2.65 -8.45 -8.46
C THR A 127 -1.61 -7.49 -7.87
N TYR A 128 -0.83 -7.94 -6.90
CA TYR A 128 0.25 -7.15 -6.31
C TYR A 128 1.39 -6.87 -7.28
N VAL A 129 1.81 -7.86 -8.06
CA VAL A 129 2.83 -7.65 -9.09
C VAL A 129 2.38 -6.59 -10.09
N VAL A 130 1.10 -6.62 -10.49
CA VAL A 130 0.51 -5.59 -11.36
C VAL A 130 0.55 -4.21 -10.68
N GLN A 131 0.11 -4.09 -9.42
CA GLN A 131 0.15 -2.81 -8.71
C GLN A 131 1.58 -2.26 -8.56
N MET A 132 2.55 -3.13 -8.29
CA MET A 132 3.98 -2.78 -8.17
C MET A 132 4.54 -2.26 -9.51
N LEU A 133 4.19 -2.90 -10.63
CA LEU A 133 4.63 -2.51 -11.96
C LEU A 133 4.15 -1.08 -12.32
N PHE A 134 2.90 -0.76 -11.98
CA PHE A 134 2.32 0.58 -12.20
C PHE A 134 2.63 1.58 -11.08
N GLY A 135 3.57 1.27 -10.18
CA GLY A 135 3.99 2.09 -9.05
C GLY A 135 4.72 3.39 -9.40
N GLY A 136 5.11 3.58 -10.66
CA GLY A 136 5.84 4.77 -11.13
C GLY A 136 7.35 4.77 -10.88
N VAL A 137 7.89 3.76 -10.17
CA VAL A 137 9.34 3.59 -9.94
C VAL A 137 9.97 2.63 -10.95
N LEU A 138 9.27 1.55 -11.31
CA LEU A 138 9.77 0.51 -12.23
C LEU A 138 9.50 0.84 -13.70
N LEU A 139 8.39 1.52 -13.97
CA LEU A 139 8.02 1.99 -15.30
C LEU A 139 7.91 3.51 -15.31
N THR A 140 8.58 4.13 -16.28
CA THR A 140 8.43 5.56 -16.56
C THR A 140 7.02 5.84 -17.07
N LEU A 141 6.32 6.77 -16.43
CA LEU A 141 4.89 7.05 -16.67
C LEU A 141 4.62 7.55 -18.10
N ASP A 142 5.59 8.20 -18.75
CA ASP A 142 5.45 8.78 -20.09
C ASP A 142 5.48 7.76 -21.22
N THR A 143 5.98 6.55 -20.97
CA THR A 143 6.06 5.47 -21.98
C THR A 143 4.77 4.64 -22.04
N ILE A 144 3.81 4.92 -21.15
CA ILE A 144 2.62 4.07 -20.98
C ILE A 144 1.49 4.50 -21.93
N PRO A 145 0.97 3.59 -22.78
CA PRO A 145 -0.10 3.93 -23.72
C PRO A 145 -1.39 4.37 -23.02
N VAL A 146 -2.12 5.29 -23.64
CA VAL A 146 -3.32 5.94 -23.08
C VAL A 146 -4.37 4.94 -22.58
N LEU A 147 -4.53 3.81 -23.28
CA LEU A 147 -5.52 2.78 -22.95
C LEU A 147 -5.29 2.13 -21.57
N ILE A 148 -4.05 2.00 -21.09
CA ILE A 148 -3.74 1.36 -19.79
C ILE A 148 -3.38 2.38 -18.71
N ARG A 149 -3.45 3.69 -19.02
CA ARG A 149 -3.10 4.77 -18.09
C ARG A 149 -4.00 4.80 -16.85
N TRP A 150 -5.27 4.38 -16.97
CA TRP A 150 -6.20 4.30 -15.85
C TRP A 150 -5.72 3.34 -14.73
N LEU A 151 -4.95 2.31 -15.08
CA LEU A 151 -4.45 1.32 -14.12
C LEU A 151 -3.43 1.94 -13.16
N GLN A 152 -2.72 2.99 -13.59
CA GLN A 152 -1.86 3.79 -12.73
C GLN A 152 -2.64 4.54 -11.64
N CYS A 153 -3.88 4.95 -11.93
CA CYS A 153 -4.75 5.66 -10.99
C CYS A 153 -5.43 4.70 -10.01
N VAL A 154 -5.45 3.39 -10.30
CA VAL A 154 -5.98 2.38 -9.38
C VAL A 154 -4.87 1.82 -8.47
N SER A 155 -3.60 2.00 -8.84
CA SER A 155 -2.49 1.45 -8.07
C SER A 155 -2.32 2.15 -6.71
N LEU A 156 -2.69 1.44 -5.64
CA LEU A 156 -2.45 1.86 -4.25
C LEU A 156 -0.97 2.04 -3.94
N PHE A 157 -0.11 1.28 -4.61
CA PHE A 157 1.34 1.32 -4.42
C PHE A 157 1.91 2.68 -4.83
N ARG A 158 1.42 3.24 -5.95
CA ARG A 158 1.79 4.56 -6.43
C ARG A 158 1.48 5.64 -5.40
N TYR A 159 0.24 5.69 -4.93
CA TYR A 159 -0.19 6.68 -3.93
C TYR A 159 0.62 6.62 -2.64
N SER A 160 1.05 5.42 -2.24
CA SER A 160 1.81 5.23 -1.02
C SER A 160 3.23 5.77 -1.14
N ILE A 161 3.90 5.50 -2.27
CA ILE A 161 5.23 6.05 -2.53
C ILE A 161 5.16 7.57 -2.65
N GLU A 162 4.19 8.09 -3.42
CA GLU A 162 4.02 9.54 -3.60
C GLU A 162 3.79 10.24 -2.25
N ALA A 163 2.91 9.71 -1.39
CA ALA A 163 2.67 10.27 -0.06
C ALA A 163 3.92 10.31 0.83
N ILE A 164 4.71 9.25 0.83
CA ILE A 164 5.96 9.16 1.63
C ILE A 164 7.02 10.13 1.09
N VAL A 165 7.14 10.22 -0.23
CA VAL A 165 8.08 11.13 -0.90
C VAL A 165 7.71 12.59 -0.62
N VAL A 166 6.43 12.94 -0.72
CA VAL A 166 5.93 14.28 -0.38
C VAL A 166 6.22 14.59 1.09
N ASN A 167 5.97 13.65 2.00
CA ASN A 167 6.26 13.85 3.43
C ASN A 167 7.77 14.06 3.74
N LYS A 168 8.67 13.49 2.93
CA LYS A 168 10.12 13.77 3.04
C LYS A 168 10.46 15.18 2.54
N ILE A 169 9.85 15.59 1.44
CA ILE A 169 10.21 16.82 0.71
C ILE A 169 9.53 18.06 1.29
N ASP A 170 8.37 17.91 1.94
CA ASP A 170 7.65 19.02 2.55
C ASP A 170 8.51 19.68 3.63
N GLY A 171 8.88 20.94 3.44
CA GLY A 171 9.85 21.69 4.28
C GLY A 171 11.32 21.66 3.82
N LEU A 172 11.67 20.89 2.78
CA LEU A 172 12.96 20.96 2.09
C LEU A 172 12.76 21.64 0.73
N TYR A 173 13.15 22.92 0.61
CA TYR A 173 13.13 23.64 -0.66
C TYR A 173 14.17 23.05 -1.63
N PHE A 174 13.82 21.96 -2.32
CA PHE A 174 14.60 21.49 -3.46
C PHE A 174 14.25 22.39 -4.66
N ASN A 175 15.13 23.36 -4.94
CA ASN A 175 15.06 24.24 -6.10
C ASN A 175 15.40 23.51 -7.42
N GLN A 176 14.90 22.30 -7.63
CA GLN A 176 14.90 21.66 -8.95
C GLN A 176 13.58 20.93 -9.15
N THR A 177 12.88 21.38 -10.18
CA THR A 177 11.77 20.72 -10.84
C THR A 177 11.95 19.21 -10.78
N ILE A 178 11.15 18.57 -9.94
CA ILE A 178 10.87 17.14 -10.07
C ILE A 178 10.41 16.97 -11.52
N SER A 179 11.16 16.16 -12.27
CA SER A 179 10.96 15.87 -13.70
C SER A 179 9.47 15.86 -14.08
N PRO A 180 9.07 16.45 -15.22
CA PRO A 180 7.67 16.61 -15.66
C PRO A 180 7.02 15.29 -16.08
N GLY A 181 7.08 14.29 -15.22
CA GLY A 181 6.50 12.96 -15.39
C GLY A 181 5.89 12.38 -14.11
N VAL A 182 6.15 12.97 -12.93
CA VAL A 182 5.39 12.68 -11.70
C VAL A 182 4.16 13.59 -11.71
N TYR A 183 3.14 13.19 -12.47
CA TYR A 183 1.85 13.86 -12.46
C TYR A 183 1.26 13.75 -11.05
N PHE A 184 1.48 14.78 -10.23
CA PHE A 184 1.02 14.93 -8.84
C PHE A 184 -0.49 14.68 -8.70
N PHE A 185 -1.26 14.87 -9.78
CA PHE A 185 -2.56 14.28 -10.07
C PHE A 185 -2.75 14.41 -11.59
N PRO A 186 -3.00 13.37 -12.40
CA PRO A 186 -4.02 13.57 -13.40
C PRO A 186 -5.32 13.65 -12.61
N ALA A 187 -5.86 14.86 -12.42
CA ALA A 187 -7.29 14.97 -12.20
C ALA A 187 -7.96 14.06 -13.25
N PRO A 188 -9.00 13.30 -12.89
CA PRO A 188 -9.64 12.41 -13.84
C PRO A 188 -9.94 13.23 -15.10
N ALA A 189 -9.35 12.81 -16.22
CA ALA A 189 -9.58 13.42 -17.53
C ALA A 189 -11.02 13.20 -18.04
N SER A 190 -11.95 12.85 -17.14
CA SER A 190 -13.36 12.58 -17.41
C SER A 190 -14.27 13.80 -17.18
N LEU A 191 -13.72 15.02 -17.12
CA LEU A 191 -14.50 16.28 -17.12
C LEU A 191 -14.06 17.27 -18.20
N ALA A 192 -13.18 16.86 -19.13
CA ALA A 192 -12.76 17.67 -20.28
C ALA A 192 -13.31 17.17 -21.63
N PHE A 193 -13.95 16.00 -21.65
CA PHE A 193 -14.66 15.46 -22.82
C PHE A 193 -15.90 14.69 -22.35
N ILE A 194 -16.91 15.45 -21.95
CA ILE A 194 -18.37 15.30 -22.15
C ILE A 194 -19.02 16.48 -21.42
#